data_AF-A0A8H6H0V7-F1
#
_entry.id   AF-A0A8H6H0V7-F1
#
_cell.length_a   1.000
_cell.length_b   1.000
_cell.length_c   1.000
_cell.angle_alpha   90.00
_cell.angle_beta   90.00
_cell.angle_gamma   90.00
#
_symmetry.space_group_name_H-M   'P 1'
#
loop_
_entity.id
_entity.type
_entity.pdbx_description
1 polymer ?
#
loop_
_entity_poly.entity_id
_entity_poly.type
_entity_poly.pdbx_seq_one_letter_code
_entity_poly.pdbx_strand_id
1 'polypeptide(L)'
;MFILRSPSRIMQFTQDLLAPAAMAAGAAMVVAPVIVAGPALAVAGFGAGGIAAGSAAAGVHSGIGSVVAGSAFATLQSAGAGGVGLAVVNGVVQAAGVVVSAGGIAAKL
;
A
#
# COMPACT_ATOMS: atom_id res chain seq x y z
N MET A 1 -36.42 -26.68 -9.49
CA MET A 1 -36.63 -25.30 -9.94
C MET A 1 -35.31 -24.55 -9.76
N PHE A 2 -34.48 -24.62 -10.80
CA PHE A 2 -33.05 -24.32 -10.79
C PHE A 2 -32.85 -23.00 -11.56
N ILE A 3 -32.27 -22.00 -10.88
CA ILE A 3 -31.39 -20.98 -11.45
C ILE A 3 -31.94 -20.17 -12.64
N LEU A 4 -32.73 -19.14 -12.31
CA LEU A 4 -32.61 -17.84 -12.97
C LEU A 4 -31.90 -16.92 -11.98
N ARG A 5 -30.57 -16.99 -11.95
CA ARG A 5 -29.76 -16.01 -11.21
C ARG A 5 -29.97 -14.66 -11.87
N SER A 6 -30.81 -13.80 -11.27
CA SER A 6 -30.87 -12.39 -11.64
C SER A 6 -29.47 -11.78 -11.53
N PRO A 7 -29.06 -10.88 -12.44
CA PRO A 7 -27.75 -10.22 -12.41
C PRO A 7 -27.45 -9.57 -11.05
N SER A 8 -28.47 -9.07 -10.36
CA SER A 8 -28.39 -8.50 -9.00
C SER A 8 -27.89 -9.50 -7.95
N ARG A 9 -28.26 -10.78 -8.05
CA ARG A 9 -27.87 -11.83 -7.09
C ARG A 9 -26.43 -12.31 -7.30
N ILE A 10 -25.91 -12.18 -8.52
CA ILE A 10 -24.52 -12.53 -8.85
C ILE A 10 -23.57 -11.46 -8.28
N MET A 11 -23.91 -10.18 -8.42
CA MET A 11 -23.15 -9.08 -7.80
C MET A 11 -23.19 -9.13 -6.27
N GLN A 12 -24.34 -9.46 -5.66
CA GLN A 12 -24.46 -9.61 -4.22
C GLN A 12 -23.48 -10.66 -3.66
N PHE A 13 -23.40 -11.83 -4.31
CA PHE A 13 -22.50 -12.91 -3.88
C PHE A 13 -21.02 -12.50 -3.96
N THR A 14 -20.64 -11.75 -4.99
CA THR A 14 -19.29 -11.18 -5.09
C THR A 14 -19.02 -10.16 -4.00
N GLN A 15 -19.99 -9.30 -3.66
CA GLN A 15 -19.84 -8.30 -2.59
C GLN A 15 -19.77 -8.94 -1.20
N ASP A 16 -20.58 -9.96 -0.92
CA ASP A 16 -20.54 -10.70 0.34
C ASP A 16 -19.17 -11.34 0.59
N LEU A 17 -18.48 -11.76 -0.47
CA LEU A 17 -17.16 -12.36 -0.39
C LEU A 17 -16.04 -11.31 -0.31
N LEU A 18 -16.14 -10.23 -1.09
CA LEU A 18 -15.04 -9.27 -1.28
C LEU A 18 -15.05 -8.11 -0.28
N ALA A 19 -16.23 -7.65 0.17
CA ALA A 19 -16.34 -6.51 1.08
C ALA A 19 -15.73 -6.77 2.48
N PRO A 20 -15.95 -7.92 3.15
CA PRO A 20 -15.31 -8.23 4.43
C PRO A 20 -13.78 -8.32 4.30
N ALA A 21 -13.29 -8.86 3.18
CA ALA A 21 -11.86 -8.95 2.90
C ALA A 21 -11.23 -7.55 2.75
N ALA A 22 -11.90 -6.63 2.03
CA ALA A 22 -11.44 -5.25 1.91
C ALA A 22 -11.43 -4.51 3.27
N MET A 23 -12.46 -4.70 4.10
CA MET A 23 -12.47 -4.15 5.46
C MET A 23 -11.31 -4.68 6.32
N ALA A 24 -11.11 -6.00 6.33
CA ALA A 24 -10.07 -6.64 7.12
C ALA A 24 -8.67 -6.25 6.64
N ALA A 25 -8.44 -6.23 5.33
CA ALA A 25 -7.19 -5.78 4.73
C ALA A 25 -6.91 -4.30 5.07
N GLY A 26 -7.92 -3.43 4.89
CA GLY A 26 -7.79 -2.01 5.23
C GLY A 26 -7.49 -1.79 6.71
N ALA A 27 -8.18 -2.49 7.61
CA ALA A 27 -7.92 -2.43 9.05
C ALA A 27 -6.51 -2.93 9.41
N ALA A 28 -6.04 -4.03 8.79
CA ALA A 28 -4.69 -4.55 9.00
C ALA A 28 -3.61 -3.55 8.55
N MET A 29 -3.83 -2.85 7.43
CA MET A 29 -2.94 -1.78 6.97
C MET A 29 -2.87 -0.61 7.96
N VAL A 30 -3.97 -0.32 8.66
CA VAL A 30 -4.02 0.74 9.67
C VAL A 30 -3.30 0.33 10.96
N VAL A 31 -3.53 -0.90 11.43
CA VAL A 31 -2.95 -1.41 12.70
C VAL A 31 -1.46 -1.72 12.56
N ALA A 32 -1.04 -2.27 11.43
CA ALA A 32 0.32 -2.73 11.21
C ALA A 32 0.88 -2.24 9.86
N PRO A 33 1.04 -0.92 9.67
CA PRO A 33 1.46 -0.35 8.39
C PRO A 33 2.86 -0.82 7.95
N VAL A 34 3.72 -1.17 8.90
CA VAL A 34 5.09 -1.66 8.63
C VAL A 34 5.11 -2.97 7.83
N ILE A 35 4.09 -3.81 7.95
CA ILE A 35 3.98 -5.09 7.22
C ILE A 35 3.82 -4.84 5.72
N VAL A 36 3.29 -3.68 5.33
CA VAL A 36 3.12 -3.28 3.93
C VAL A 36 4.27 -2.37 3.49
N ALA A 37 4.63 -1.39 4.33
CA ALA A 37 5.68 -0.43 4.04
C ALA A 37 7.03 -1.13 3.79
N GLY A 38 7.43 -2.08 4.65
CA GLY A 38 8.70 -2.78 4.53
C GLY A 38 8.88 -3.49 3.17
N PRO A 39 7.97 -4.41 2.80
CA PRO A 39 8.03 -5.06 1.49
C PRO A 39 7.89 -4.10 0.32
N ALA A 40 7.04 -3.07 0.42
CA ALA A 40 6.87 -2.07 -0.64
C ALA A 40 8.18 -1.29 -0.89
N LEU A 41 8.90 -0.92 0.16
CA LEU A 41 10.21 -0.28 0.04
C LEU A 41 11.26 -1.22 -0.52
N ALA A 42 11.28 -2.48 -0.07
CA ALA A 42 12.20 -3.48 -0.58
C ALA A 42 12.01 -3.73 -2.09
N VAL A 43 10.76 -3.83 -2.56
CA VAL A 43 10.42 -3.97 -3.99
C VAL A 43 10.82 -2.73 -4.79
N ALA A 44 10.60 -1.53 -4.24
CA ALA A 44 11.05 -0.29 -4.86
C ALA A 44 12.59 -0.19 -4.93
N GLY A 45 13.31 -0.95 -4.10
CA GLY A 45 14.76 -1.00 -4.04
C GLY A 45 15.38 -0.21 -2.89
N PHE A 46 14.58 0.25 -1.92
CA PHE A 46 15.07 0.90 -0.71
C PHE A 46 15.27 -0.14 0.41
N GLY A 47 16.47 -0.20 0.97
CA GLY A 47 16.76 -1.09 2.10
C GLY A 47 17.73 -0.46 3.10
N ALA A 48 18.07 -1.23 4.15
CA ALA A 48 18.94 -0.78 5.23
C ALA A 48 20.36 -0.40 4.74
N GLY A 49 20.84 -1.07 3.70
CA GLY A 49 22.11 -0.76 3.04
C GLY A 49 22.04 0.37 2.00
N GLY A 50 20.89 1.02 1.82
CA GLY A 50 20.65 2.04 0.80
C GLY A 50 19.87 1.52 -0.41
N ILE A 51 20.16 2.07 -1.60
CA ILE A 51 19.46 1.74 -2.84
C ILE A 51 20.04 0.47 -3.47
N ALA A 52 19.20 -0.53 -3.73
CA ALA A 52 19.59 -1.75 -4.42
C ALA A 52 19.97 -1.46 -5.89
N ALA A 53 21.12 -1.97 -6.34
CA ALA A 53 21.55 -1.82 -7.72
C ALA A 53 20.57 -2.50 -8.70
N GLY A 54 20.28 -1.85 -9.83
CA GLY A 54 19.34 -2.37 -10.83
C GLY A 54 17.85 -2.28 -10.45
N SER A 55 17.52 -1.61 -9.34
CA SER A 55 16.13 -1.39 -8.92
C SER A 55 15.50 -0.15 -9.56
N ALA A 56 14.18 -0.02 -9.41
CA ALA A 56 13.44 1.18 -9.81
C ALA A 56 14.01 2.45 -9.15
N ALA A 57 14.35 2.37 -7.86
CA ALA A 57 14.99 3.47 -7.15
C ALA A 57 16.37 3.83 -7.71
N ALA A 58 17.16 2.85 -8.18
CA ALA A 58 18.44 3.13 -8.86
C ALA A 58 18.22 3.84 -10.20
N GLY A 59 17.20 3.44 -10.96
CA GLY A 59 16.81 4.11 -12.20
C GLY A 59 16.38 5.56 -11.97
N VAL A 60 15.55 5.80 -10.94
CA VAL A 60 15.16 7.15 -10.54
C VAL A 60 16.39 7.96 -10.13
N HIS A 61 17.23 7.43 -9.24
CA HIS A 61 18.45 8.11 -8.79
C HIS A 61 19.38 8.50 -9.95
N SER A 62 19.53 7.61 -10.94
CA SER A 62 20.30 7.88 -12.16
C SER A 62 19.72 9.02 -13.01
N GLY A 63 18.41 9.28 -12.94
CA GLY A 63 17.74 10.35 -13.68
C GLY A 63 17.70 11.70 -12.96
N ILE A 64 17.59 11.71 -11.63
CA ILE A 64 17.61 12.94 -10.82
C ILE A 64 19.03 13.44 -10.51
N GLY A 65 20.03 12.56 -10.51
CA GLY A 65 21.44 12.89 -10.29
C GLY A 65 21.79 13.25 -8.84
N SER A 66 21.11 14.24 -8.25
CA SER A 66 21.30 14.66 -6.87
C SER A 66 19.99 14.61 -6.09
N VAL A 67 19.96 13.80 -5.02
CA VAL A 67 18.82 13.73 -4.10
C VAL A 67 18.81 14.99 -3.23
N VAL A 68 17.86 15.88 -3.49
CA VAL A 68 17.66 17.08 -2.66
C VAL A 68 17.11 16.66 -1.29
N ALA A 69 17.65 17.25 -0.22
CA ALA A 69 17.15 17.04 1.14
C ALA A 69 15.66 17.42 1.24
N GLY A 70 14.84 16.55 1.85
CA GLY A 70 13.39 16.74 1.97
C GLY A 70 12.57 16.32 0.74
N SER A 71 13.21 15.82 -0.33
CA SER A 71 12.50 15.22 -1.47
C SER A 71 11.83 13.90 -1.09
N ALA A 72 10.85 13.47 -1.90
CA ALA A 72 10.21 12.16 -1.72
C ALA A 72 11.23 11.00 -1.73
N PHE A 73 12.28 11.10 -2.54
CA PHE A 73 13.36 10.11 -2.58
C PHE A 73 14.17 10.09 -1.27
N ALA A 74 14.49 11.25 -0.69
CA ALA A 74 15.15 11.34 0.61
C ALA A 74 14.29 10.74 1.74
N THR A 75 12.98 10.97 1.71
CA THR A 75 12.03 10.37 2.66
C THR A 75 11.97 8.85 2.52
N LEU A 76 11.93 8.32 1.30
CA LEU A 76 11.95 6.87 1.04
C LEU A 76 13.29 6.23 1.41
N GLN A 77 14.40 6.91 1.15
CA GLN A 77 15.74 6.48 1.59
C GLN A 77 15.81 6.39 3.12
N SER A 78 15.32 7.43 3.81
CA SER A 78 15.23 7.45 5.27
C SER A 78 14.35 6.31 5.78
N ALA A 79 13.21 6.09 5.15
CA ALA A 79 12.30 5.00 5.50
C ALA A 79 12.93 3.60 5.26
N GLY A 80 13.67 3.41 4.16
CA GLY A 80 14.35 2.15 3.86
C GLY A 80 15.47 1.83 4.86
N ALA A 81 16.12 2.86 5.38
CA ALA A 81 17.10 2.76 6.47
C ALA A 81 16.48 2.58 7.86
N GLY A 82 15.14 2.59 7.98
CA GLY A 82 14.46 2.51 9.28
C GLY A 82 14.36 3.83 10.05
N GLY A 83 14.65 4.96 9.41
CA GLY A 83 14.66 6.30 9.99
C GLY A 83 13.30 7.01 9.99
N VAL A 84 13.32 8.32 10.24
CA VAL A 84 12.11 9.18 10.41
C VAL A 84 11.15 9.10 9.22
N GLY A 85 11.65 8.85 8.00
CA GLY A 85 10.82 8.66 6.82
C GLY A 85 9.79 7.53 6.95
N LEU A 86 10.03 6.51 7.80
CA LEU A 86 9.07 5.43 8.04
C LEU A 86 7.75 5.96 8.61
N ALA A 87 7.76 7.02 9.43
CA ALA A 87 6.53 7.59 9.97
C ALA A 87 5.65 8.16 8.84
N VAL A 88 6.27 8.81 7.85
CA VAL A 88 5.57 9.34 6.67
C VAL A 88 5.00 8.20 5.82
N VAL A 89 5.82 7.17 5.53
CA VAL A 89 5.37 6.01 4.75
C VAL A 89 4.24 5.26 5.47
N ASN A 90 4.37 5.03 6.78
CA ASN A 90 3.35 4.39 7.57
C ASN A 90 2.05 5.21 7.60
N GLY A 91 2.13 6.55 7.64
CA GLY A 91 0.97 7.42 7.52
C GLY A 91 0.25 7.26 6.18
N VAL A 92 1.00 7.18 5.08
CA VAL A 92 0.43 6.92 3.73
C VAL A 92 -0.24 5.54 3.66
N VAL A 93 0.39 4.50 4.22
CA VAL A 93 -0.18 3.14 4.27
C VAL A 93 -1.46 3.12 5.10
N GLN A 94 -1.48 3.79 6.25
CA GLN A 94 -2.69 3.91 7.08
C GLN A 94 -3.81 4.63 6.32
N ALA A 95 -3.50 5.73 5.64
CA ALA A 95 -4.49 6.45 4.82
C ALA A 95 -5.05 5.56 3.70
N ALA A 96 -4.20 4.79 3.02
CA ALA A 96 -4.63 3.81 2.04
C ALA A 96 -5.53 2.72 2.67
N GLY A 97 -5.19 2.24 3.86
CA GLY A 97 -6.00 1.28 4.61
C GLY A 97 -7.40 1.81 4.97
N VAL A 98 -7.51 3.09 5.32
CA VAL A 98 -8.81 3.76 5.53
C VAL A 98 -9.63 3.80 4.24
N VAL A 99 -9.01 4.13 3.10
CA VAL A 99 -9.71 4.15 1.80
C VAL A 99 -10.18 2.75 1.40
N VAL A 100 -9.33 1.74 1.57
CA VAL A 100 -9.65 0.33 1.24
C VAL A 100 -10.79 -0.19 2.11
N SER A 101 -10.75 0.10 3.42
CA SER A 101 -11.84 -0.30 4.33
C SER A 101 -13.14 0.46 4.05
N ALA A 102 -13.07 1.76 3.74
CA ALA A 102 -14.23 2.55 3.34
C ALA A 102 -14.89 2.03 2.05
N GLY A 103 -14.11 1.60 1.06
CA GLY A 103 -14.63 0.95 -0.14
C GLY A 103 -15.37 -0.36 0.16
N GLY A 104 -14.86 -1.15 1.11
CA GLY A 104 -15.56 -2.33 1.62
C GLY A 104 -16.88 -2.00 2.32
N ILE A 105 -16.93 -0.90 3.09
CA ILE A 105 -18.15 -0.44 3.78
C ILE A 105 -19.18 0.06 2.78
N ALA A 106 -18.77 0.87 1.81
CA ALA A 106 -19.64 1.38 0.76
C ALA A 106 -20.25 0.25 -0.08
N ALA A 107 -19.55 -0.87 -0.26
CA ALA A 107 -20.07 -2.04 -0.96
C ALA A 107 -21.19 -2.78 -0.19
N LYS A 108 -21.51 -2.39 1.05
CA LYS A 108 -22.58 -2.97 1.87
C LYS A 108 -23.76 -2.02 2.12
N LEU A 109 -23.70 -0.78 1.64
CA LEU A 109 -24.78 0.22 1.74
C LEU A 109 -25.61 0.23 0.45
#